data_AF-A0A816KJX5-F1
#
_entry.id   AF-A0A816KJX5-F1
#
_cell.length_a   1.000
_cell.length_b   1.000
_cell.length_c   1.000
_cell.angle_alpha   90.00
_cell.angle_beta   90.00
_cell.angle_gamma   90.00
#
_symmetry.space_group_name_H-M   'P 1'
#
loop_
_entity.id
_entity.type
_entity.pdbx_description
1 polymer ?
#
loop_
_entity_poly.entity_id
_entity_poly.type
_entity_poly.pdbx_seq_one_letter_code
_entity_poly.pdbx_strand_id
1 'polypeptide(L)'
;MEPFLYMVPYLLVECASSDELRAQYSLEPFTYERPTNIPPARAGDCGVYTLKYIECHALGIEFSKKDFAKANGKSMRDKMAVNIFQELPDAHEFENKDMDDILGTYDG
;
A
#
# COMPACT_ATOMS: atom_id res chain seq x y z
N MET A 1 -5.43 17.08 -6.09
CA MET A 1 -5.14 16.78 -4.68
C MET A 1 -5.89 17.69 -3.74
N GLU A 2 -6.03 18.99 -4.07
CA GLU A 2 -6.79 19.97 -3.27
C GLU A 2 -8.03 19.42 -2.54
N PRO A 3 -9.02 18.76 -3.19
CA PRO A 3 -10.19 18.27 -2.46
C PRO A 3 -9.84 17.34 -1.29
N PHE A 4 -8.86 16.46 -1.46
CA PHE A 4 -8.43 15.54 -0.39
C PHE A 4 -7.75 16.27 0.77
N LEU A 5 -6.99 17.33 0.50
CA LEU A 5 -6.29 18.10 1.54
C LEU A 5 -7.28 18.78 2.47
N TYR A 6 -8.40 19.24 1.93
CA TYR A 6 -9.50 19.79 2.70
C TYR A 6 -10.37 18.71 3.33
N MET A 7 -10.61 17.56 2.68
CA MET A 7 -11.54 16.54 3.20
C MET A 7 -10.96 15.67 4.31
N VAL A 8 -9.67 15.33 4.24
CA VAL A 8 -9.03 14.42 5.21
C VAL A 8 -9.17 14.90 6.67
N PRO A 9 -8.94 16.17 7.03
CA PRO A 9 -9.15 16.66 8.39
C PRO A 9 -10.57 16.41 8.91
N TYR A 10 -11.59 16.63 8.05
CA TYR A 10 -12.99 16.44 8.42
C TYR A 10 -13.32 14.96 8.58
N LEU A 11 -12.77 14.09 7.72
CA LEU A 11 -12.92 12.65 7.86
C LEU A 11 -12.31 12.14 9.17
N LEU A 12 -11.14 12.66 9.57
CA LEU A 12 -10.52 12.30 10.85
C LEU A 12 -11.38 12.70 12.05
N VAL A 13 -11.96 13.90 12.02
CA VAL A 13 -12.89 14.37 13.06
C VAL A 13 -14.16 13.52 13.09
N GLU A 14 -14.73 13.18 11.94
CA GLU A 14 -15.95 12.37 11.85
C GLU A 14 -15.73 10.92 12.29
N CYS A 15 -14.57 10.35 11.98
CA CYS A 15 -14.21 8.97 12.38
C CYS A 15 -13.72 8.87 13.83
N ALA A 16 -13.53 9.97 14.54
CA ALA A 16 -13.06 9.97 15.92
C ALA A 16 -14.12 9.34 16.85
N SER A 17 -13.68 8.41 17.70
CA SER A 17 -14.57 7.64 18.59
C SER A 17 -15.08 8.41 19.81
N SER A 18 -14.55 9.61 20.08
CA SER A 18 -14.89 10.42 21.25
C SER A 18 -14.64 11.90 21.00
N ASP A 19 -15.31 12.76 21.79
CA ASP A 19 -15.12 14.21 21.74
C ASP A 19 -13.71 14.64 22.14
N GLU A 20 -13.05 13.90 23.04
CA GLU A 20 -11.66 14.13 23.43
C GLU A 20 -10.70 13.91 22.26
N LEU A 21 -10.94 12.90 21.42
CA LEU A 21 -10.15 12.64 20.22
C LEU A 21 -10.47 13.66 19.12
N ARG A 22 -11.75 14.06 18.98
CA ARG A 22 -12.17 15.13 18.05
C ARG A 22 -11.45 16.44 18.33
N ALA A 23 -11.31 16.81 19.60
CA ALA A 23 -10.63 18.04 20.02
C ALA A 23 -9.12 18.06 19.69
N GLN A 24 -8.51 16.91 19.40
CA GLN A 24 -7.09 16.82 19.02
C GLN A 24 -6.84 17.09 17.53
N TYR A 25 -7.86 16.98 16.68
CA TYR A 25 -7.70 17.16 15.24
C TYR A 25 -7.95 18.61 14.83
N SER A 26 -7.00 19.17 14.07
CA SER A 26 -7.17 20.46 13.38
C SER A 26 -8.03 20.27 12.12
N LEU A 27 -8.81 21.29 11.75
CA LEU A 27 -9.49 21.37 10.45
C LEU A 27 -8.68 22.12 9.39
N GLU A 28 -7.45 22.51 9.71
CA GLU A 28 -6.54 23.09 8.73
C GLU A 28 -6.24 22.08 7.61
N PRO A 29 -6.20 22.53 6.34
CA PRO A 29 -5.89 21.64 5.22
C PRO A 29 -4.50 21.04 5.36
N PHE A 30 -4.35 19.76 5.02
CA PHE A 30 -3.04 19.13 4.99
C PHE A 30 -2.18 19.68 3.85
N THR A 31 -0.86 19.62 4.02
CA THR A 31 0.08 19.81 2.92
C THR A 31 0.18 18.54 2.08
N TYR A 32 0.58 18.70 0.82
CA TYR A 32 0.79 17.60 -0.10
C TYR A 32 2.20 17.62 -0.64
N GLU A 33 2.86 16.46 -0.58
CA GLU A 33 4.15 16.24 -1.22
C GLU A 33 4.04 15.11 -2.24
N ARG A 34 4.60 15.34 -3.42
CA ARG A 34 4.76 14.31 -4.45
C ARG A 34 6.23 13.96 -4.57
N PRO A 35 6.66 12.78 -4.09
CA PRO A 35 8.03 12.36 -4.31
C PRO A 35 8.31 12.19 -5.82
N THR A 36 9.45 12.68 -6.27
CA THR A 36 9.85 12.65 -7.69
C THR A 36 10.78 11.47 -8.01
N ASN A 37 11.43 10.89 -7.00
CA ASN A 37 12.39 9.81 -7.13
C ASN A 37 11.76 8.41 -6.97
N ILE A 38 10.49 8.26 -7.33
CA ILE A 38 9.79 6.98 -7.24
C ILE A 38 10.29 5.99 -8.32
N PRO A 39 10.60 4.73 -7.98
CA PRO A 39 10.89 3.69 -8.96
C PRO A 39 9.70 3.37 -9.86
N PRO A 40 9.94 3.15 -11.16
CA PRO A 40 8.86 2.78 -12.08
C PRO A 40 8.39 1.35 -11.83
N ALA A 41 7.08 1.16 -11.69
CA ALA A 41 6.44 -0.14 -11.60
C ALA A 41 6.01 -0.66 -12.98
N ARG A 42 5.80 -1.98 -13.10
CA ARG A 42 5.15 -2.58 -14.27
C ARG A 42 3.64 -2.38 -14.23
N ALA A 43 2.97 -2.53 -15.37
CA ALA A 43 1.53 -2.76 -15.35
C ALA A 43 1.23 -4.02 -14.52
N GLY A 44 0.24 -3.95 -13.63
CA GLY A 44 -0.08 -5.01 -12.66
C GLY A 44 0.67 -4.92 -11.33
N ASP A 45 1.77 -4.17 -11.24
CA ASP A 45 2.56 -4.05 -10.00
C ASP A 45 2.15 -2.87 -9.11
N CYS A 46 1.11 -2.11 -9.46
CA CYS A 46 0.71 -0.92 -8.69
C CYS A 46 0.42 -1.26 -7.22
N GLY A 47 -0.29 -2.36 -6.94
CA GLY A 47 -0.63 -2.77 -5.58
C GLY A 47 0.61 -3.07 -4.73
N VAL A 48 1.54 -3.90 -5.23
CA VAL A 48 2.75 -4.26 -4.47
C VAL A 48 3.65 -3.05 -4.24
N TYR A 49 3.80 -2.15 -5.23
CA TYR A 49 4.59 -0.93 -5.06
C TYR A 49 3.93 0.06 -4.09
N THR A 50 2.61 0.21 -4.10
CA THR A 50 1.89 1.05 -3.13
C THR A 50 2.10 0.55 -1.71
N LEU A 51 1.94 -0.75 -1.47
CA LEU A 51 2.16 -1.33 -0.14
C LEU A 51 3.60 -1.18 0.33
N LYS A 52 4.58 -1.40 -0.56
CA LYS A 52 5.99 -1.19 -0.24
C LYS A 52 6.33 0.27 0.05
N TYR A 53 5.72 1.21 -0.66
CA TYR A 53 5.87 2.63 -0.36
C TYR A 53 5.34 2.98 1.05
N ILE A 54 4.15 2.48 1.40
CA ILE A 54 3.56 2.67 2.73
C ILE A 54 4.44 2.05 3.82
N GLU A 55 4.91 0.81 3.62
CA GLU A 55 5.81 0.12 4.53
C GLU A 55 7.11 0.90 4.77
N CYS A 56 7.78 1.35 3.70
CA CYS A 56 8.99 2.17 3.80
C CYS A 56 8.74 3.46 4.58
N HIS A 57 7.64 4.16 4.29
CA HIS A 57 7.29 5.41 4.96
C HIS A 57 6.99 5.21 6.45
N ALA A 58 6.28 4.14 6.82
CA ALA A 58 5.99 3.80 8.21
C ALA A 58 7.26 3.45 9.02
N LEU A 59 8.25 2.84 8.36
CA LEU A 59 9.55 2.50 8.97
C LEU A 59 10.58 3.64 8.91
N GLY A 60 10.26 4.77 8.27
CA GLY A 60 11.20 5.88 8.09
C GLY A 60 12.38 5.57 7.17
N ILE A 61 12.24 4.61 6.25
CA ILE A 61 13.27 4.24 5.27
C ILE A 61 12.93 4.76 3.88
N GLU A 62 13.94 5.01 3.06
CA GLU A 62 13.75 5.53 1.71
C GLU A 62 13.16 4.48 0.77
N PHE A 63 12.11 4.84 0.04
CA PHE A 63 11.58 4.04 -1.06
C PHE A 63 12.46 4.19 -2.32
N SER A 64 13.62 3.54 -2.32
CA SER A 64 14.70 3.79 -3.28
C SER A 64 14.53 3.05 -4.62
N LYS A 65 15.01 3.65 -5.71
CA LYS A 65 15.01 3.00 -7.04
C LYS A 65 15.88 1.74 -7.10
N LYS A 66 16.88 1.64 -6.24
CA LYS A 66 17.83 0.52 -6.18
C LYS A 66 17.15 -0.72 -5.62
N ASP A 67 16.43 -0.57 -4.51
CA ASP A 67 15.82 -1.70 -3.81
C ASP A 67 14.54 -2.16 -4.51
N PHE A 68 13.79 -1.20 -5.08
CA PHE A 68 12.52 -1.42 -5.77
C PHE A 68 12.63 -1.35 -7.30
N ALA A 69 13.77 -1.79 -7.84
CA ALA A 69 13.98 -1.88 -9.28
C ALA A 69 12.91 -2.75 -9.95
N LYS A 70 12.45 -2.34 -11.14
CA LYS A 70 11.38 -3.02 -11.91
C LYS A 70 11.62 -4.53 -12.08
N ALA A 71 12.88 -4.95 -12.24
CA ALA A 71 13.26 -6.36 -12.36
C ALA A 71 12.96 -7.20 -11.10
N ASN A 72 12.86 -6.56 -9.94
CA ASN A 72 12.56 -7.21 -8.67
C ASN A 72 11.05 -7.43 -8.46
N GLY A 73 10.19 -6.95 -9.37
CA GLY A 73 8.72 -7.01 -9.26
C GLY A 73 8.19 -8.38 -8.86
N LYS A 74 8.62 -9.44 -9.56
CA LYS A 74 8.23 -10.82 -9.25
C LYS A 74 8.62 -11.23 -7.83
N SER A 75 9.88 -11.00 -7.43
CA SER A 75 10.33 -11.35 -6.07
C SER A 75 9.54 -10.59 -5.00
N MET A 76 9.15 -9.34 -5.26
CA MET A 76 8.33 -8.58 -4.32
C MET A 76 6.91 -9.15 -4.21
N ARG A 77 6.29 -9.54 -5.33
CA ARG A 77 4.98 -10.22 -5.32
C ARG A 77 5.06 -11.55 -4.59
N ASP A 78 6.03 -12.39 -4.93
CA ASP A 78 6.23 -13.71 -4.33
C ASP A 78 6.43 -13.60 -2.81
N LYS A 79 7.27 -12.67 -2.35
CA LYS A 79 7.48 -12.43 -0.91
C LYS A 79 6.21 -11.96 -0.21
N MET A 80 5.46 -11.07 -0.83
CA MET A 80 4.20 -10.58 -0.27
C MET A 80 3.16 -11.70 -0.17
N ALA A 81 3.04 -12.55 -1.21
CA ALA A 81 2.16 -13.70 -1.20
C ALA A 81 2.52 -14.69 -0.09
N VAL A 82 3.82 -14.98 0.09
CA VAL A 82 4.31 -15.83 1.19
C VAL A 82 3.96 -15.23 2.55
N ASN A 83 4.22 -13.94 2.76
CA ASN A 83 3.89 -13.27 4.03
C ASN A 83 2.38 -13.35 4.33
N ILE A 84 1.53 -13.05 3.34
CA ILE A 84 0.07 -13.14 3.52
C ILE A 84 -0.36 -14.57 3.85
N PHE A 85 0.18 -15.56 3.14
CA PHE A 85 -0.13 -16.97 3.39
C PHE A 85 0.25 -17.41 4.80
N GLN A 86 1.38 -16.92 5.33
CA GLN A 86 1.85 -17.25 6.67
C GLN A 86 1.04 -16.58 7.79
N GLU A 87 0.49 -15.39 7.53
CA GLU A 87 -0.34 -14.65 8.50
C GLU A 87 -1.77 -15.21 8.60
N LEU A 88 -2.22 -15.97 7.59
CA LEU A 88 -3.56 -16.57 7.58
C LEU A 88 -3.55 -17.95 8.26
N PRO A 89 -4.18 -18.10 9.45
CA PRO A 89 -4.37 -19.43 10.02
C PRO A 89 -5.20 -20.29 9.06
N ASP A 90 -4.86 -21.57 8.97
CA ASP A 90 -5.57 -22.57 8.16
C ASP A 90 -5.59 -22.29 6.64
N ALA A 91 -4.70 -21.41 6.15
CA ALA A 91 -4.57 -21.10 4.71
C ALA A 91 -4.36 -22.34 3.81
N HIS A 92 -3.80 -23.41 4.38
CA HIS A 92 -3.57 -24.70 3.72
C HIS A 92 -4.83 -25.56 3.57
N GLU A 93 -5.93 -25.22 4.26
CA GLU A 93 -7.21 -25.92 4.20
C GLU A 93 -8.17 -25.31 3.16
N PHE A 94 -7.86 -24.12 2.64
CA PHE A 94 -8.68 -23.49 1.61
C PHE A 94 -8.46 -24.18 0.26
N GLU A 95 -9.54 -24.75 -0.30
CA GLU A 95 -9.54 -25.15 -1.70
C GLU A 95 -9.28 -23.93 -2.58
N ASN A 96 -8.24 -24.00 -3.40
CA ASN A 96 -7.96 -22.96 -4.38
C ASN A 96 -9.12 -22.91 -5.39
N LYS A 97 -9.90 -21.83 -5.36
CA LYS A 97 -11.01 -21.56 -6.30
C LYS A 97 -10.62 -20.52 -7.36
N ASP A 98 -9.34 -20.16 -7.41
CA ASP A 98 -8.86 -19.17 -8.35
C ASP A 98 -8.96 -19.70 -9.78
N MET A 99 -9.21 -18.78 -10.70
CA MET A 99 -9.30 -19.08 -12.12
C MET A 99 -7.87 -19.20 -12.65
N ASP A 100 -7.32 -20.42 -12.63
CA ASP A 100 -5.95 -20.74 -13.06
C ASP A 100 -5.62 -20.23 -14.48
N ASP A 101 -6.64 -19.97 -15.30
CA ASP A 101 -6.53 -19.36 -16.64
C ASP A 101 -5.81 -18.00 -16.65
N ILE A 102 -5.73 -17.30 -15.51
CA ILE A 102 -5.14 -15.96 -15.40
C ILE A 102 -3.68 -16.00 -14.91
N LEU A 103 -3.17 -17.16 -14.44
CA LEU A 103 -1.82 -17.30 -13.86
C LEU A 103 -0.71 -16.79 -14.79
N GLY A 104 -0.81 -17.09 -16.10
CA GLY A 104 0.20 -16.67 -17.08
C GLY A 104 0.23 -15.17 -17.40
N THR A 105 -0.74 -14.39 -16.93
CA THR A 105 -0.81 -12.95 -17.24
C THR A 105 0.19 -12.12 -16.42
N TYR A 106 0.75 -12.70 -15.35
CA TYR A 106 1.67 -12.04 -14.43
C TYR A 106 3.14 -12.46 -14.61
N ASP A 107 3.41 -13.41 -15.51
CA ASP A 107 4.76 -13.93 -15.82
C ASP A 107 5.57 -13.03 -16.75
N GLY A 108 4.96 -11.93 -17.22
CA GLY A 108 5.65 -10.89 -17.98
C GLY A 108 6.77 -10.27 -17.18
#